data_AF-A0A4Z0HEZ4-F1
#
_entry.id   AF-A0A4Z0HEZ4-F1
#
_cell.length_a   1.000
_cell.length_b   1.000
_cell.length_c   1.000
_cell.angle_alpha   90.00
_cell.angle_beta   90.00
_cell.angle_gamma   90.00
#
_symmetry.space_group_name_H-M   'P 1'
#
loop_
_entity.id
_entity.type
_entity.pdbx_description
1 polymer ?
#
loop_
_entity_poly.entity_id
_entity_poly.type
_entity_poly.pdbx_seq_one_letter_code
_entity_poly.pdbx_strand_id
1 'polypeptide(L)'
;MAEQLANWFAEELDEQAVWSTLKPGPAVDEVAARIASTPQPFLADTVDVVALACDVFNHTGCAAAAQRIAERGSPASRRGAAIGLWLFASADLIGPFAAPLDDRKAATALLALAFRVAPLVDPGRWLSDADRRDEAVRTFLLWNGLLPHGEDTGQARSLFEMRDSVRREGALAQALADHEHRMAVQRRLADAKAKEAAARYNSE
;
A
#
# COMPACT_ATOMS: atom_id res chain seq x y z
N MET A 1 -9.65 -7.96 5.39
CA MET A 1 -8.92 -7.68 4.15
C MET A 1 -9.71 -6.80 3.19
N ALA A 2 -10.79 -7.29 2.55
CA ALA A 2 -11.56 -6.50 1.58
C ALA A 2 -12.10 -5.17 2.18
N GLU A 3 -12.52 -5.20 3.44
CA GLU A 3 -12.98 -4.00 4.16
C GLU A 3 -11.85 -2.99 4.46
N GLN A 4 -10.65 -3.47 4.81
CA GLN A 4 -9.49 -2.61 5.11
C GLN A 4 -8.94 -1.91 3.86
N LEU A 5 -9.08 -2.53 2.69
CA LEU A 5 -8.64 -2.00 1.40
C LEU A 5 -9.79 -1.43 0.56
N ALA A 6 -11.02 -1.36 1.09
CA ALA A 6 -12.19 -0.88 0.34
C ALA A 6 -11.97 0.54 -0.20
N ASN A 7 -11.39 1.41 0.63
CA ASN A 7 -11.03 2.77 0.22
C ASN A 7 -9.99 2.80 -0.91
N TRP A 8 -9.03 1.87 -0.92
CA TRP A 8 -8.04 1.80 -2.00
C TRP A 8 -8.67 1.34 -3.31
N PHE A 9 -9.49 0.29 -3.27
CA PHE A 9 -10.16 -0.20 -4.49
C PHE A 9 -11.16 0.82 -5.06
N ALA A 10 -11.79 1.63 -4.21
CA ALA A 10 -12.66 2.72 -4.63
C ALA A 10 -11.93 3.86 -5.38
N GLU A 11 -10.60 3.91 -5.37
CA GLU A 11 -9.83 4.87 -6.15
C GLU A 11 -9.69 4.45 -7.63
N GLU A 12 -10.03 3.21 -7.98
CA GLU A 12 -10.05 2.68 -9.37
C GLU A 12 -8.76 2.95 -10.16
N LEU A 13 -7.62 2.94 -9.46
CA LEU A 13 -6.33 3.25 -10.06
C LEU A 13 -5.75 2.05 -10.82
N ASP A 14 -5.27 2.30 -12.03
CA ASP A 14 -4.69 1.28 -12.91
C ASP A 14 -3.17 1.14 -12.70
N GLU A 15 -2.77 0.11 -11.94
CA GLU A 15 -1.35 -0.19 -11.68
C GLU A 15 -0.58 -0.48 -12.97
N GLN A 16 -1.18 -1.16 -13.95
CA GLN A 16 -0.50 -1.55 -15.19
C GLN A 16 -0.24 -0.33 -16.10
N ALA A 17 -1.18 0.61 -16.15
CA ALA A 17 -0.98 1.89 -16.82
C ALA A 17 0.18 2.68 -16.20
N VAL A 18 0.28 2.70 -14.87
CA VAL A 18 1.38 3.37 -14.16
C VAL A 18 2.73 2.74 -14.53
N TRP A 19 2.84 1.41 -14.48
CA TRP A 19 4.07 0.70 -14.87
C TRP A 19 4.56 1.07 -16.28
N SER A 20 3.64 1.28 -17.22
CA SER A 20 3.97 1.63 -18.61
C SER A 20 4.45 3.07 -18.82
N THR A 21 4.28 3.94 -17.82
CA THR A 21 4.54 5.39 -17.92
C THR A 21 5.59 5.90 -16.94
N LEU A 22 6.30 5.00 -16.27
CA LEU A 22 7.32 5.36 -15.29
C LEU A 22 8.47 6.15 -15.92
N LYS A 23 8.95 7.14 -15.17
CA LYS A 23 10.13 7.93 -15.51
C LYS A 23 11.25 7.66 -14.50
N PRO A 24 12.52 7.90 -14.85
CA PRO A 24 13.61 7.78 -13.88
C PRO A 24 13.34 8.63 -12.63
N GLY A 25 13.49 8.02 -11.46
CA GLY A 25 13.30 8.63 -10.15
C GLY A 25 14.52 8.48 -9.24
N PRO A 26 14.40 8.88 -7.97
CA PRO A 26 15.49 8.80 -7.00
C PRO A 26 15.79 7.36 -6.60
N ALA A 27 16.91 7.16 -5.91
CA ALA A 27 17.25 5.86 -5.36
C ALA A 27 16.31 5.49 -4.19
N VAL A 28 16.03 4.20 -4.02
CA VAL A 28 15.20 3.70 -2.90
C VAL A 28 15.77 4.16 -1.56
N ASP A 29 17.08 4.05 -1.37
CA ASP A 29 17.77 4.42 -0.11
C ASP A 29 17.63 5.90 0.23
N GLU A 30 17.59 6.77 -0.77
CA GLU A 30 17.42 8.21 -0.59
C GLU A 30 16.04 8.54 -0.03
N VAL A 31 14.99 7.97 -0.63
CA VAL A 31 13.61 8.14 -0.16
C VAL A 31 13.39 7.43 1.18
N ALA A 32 13.99 6.25 1.36
CA ALA A 32 13.98 5.49 2.61
C ALA A 32 14.56 6.31 3.77
N ALA A 33 15.68 7.02 3.53
CA ALA A 33 16.27 7.91 4.52
C ALA A 33 15.31 9.07 4.90
N ARG A 34 14.60 9.65 3.92
CA ARG A 34 13.60 10.70 4.20
C ARG A 34 12.41 10.18 5.00
N ILE A 35 11.89 8.99 4.68
CA ILE A 35 10.85 8.37 5.50
C ILE A 35 11.36 8.16 6.94
N ALA A 36 12.56 7.58 7.10
CA ALA A 36 13.15 7.32 8.42
C ALA A 36 13.34 8.60 9.25
N SER A 37 13.58 9.74 8.59
CA SER A 37 13.77 11.04 9.23
C SER A 37 12.49 11.87 9.36
N THR A 38 11.29 11.27 9.26
CA THR A 38 10.03 12.02 9.36
C THR A 38 9.93 12.74 10.70
N PRO A 39 9.77 14.08 10.73
CA PRO A 39 9.69 14.83 11.98
C PRO A 39 8.45 14.48 12.79
N GLN A 40 8.57 14.53 14.12
CA GLN A 40 7.46 14.19 15.02
C GLN A 40 6.16 15.01 14.80
N PRO A 41 6.21 16.31 14.41
CA PRO A 41 5.01 17.04 14.05
C PRO A 41 4.17 16.40 12.94
N PHE A 42 4.79 15.69 11.97
CA PHE A 42 4.06 14.97 10.91
C PHE A 42 3.44 13.66 11.41
N LEU A 43 3.90 13.13 12.54
CA LEU A 43 3.47 11.84 13.10
C LEU A 43 2.40 11.98 14.17
N ALA A 44 2.14 13.20 14.64
CA ALA A 44 1.19 13.48 15.70
C ALA A 44 -0.24 13.17 15.28
N ASP A 45 -1.03 12.61 16.19
CA ASP A 45 -2.44 12.26 15.93
C ASP A 45 -3.33 13.49 15.72
N THR A 46 -2.83 14.67 16.09
CA THR A 46 -3.50 15.96 15.95
C THR A 46 -3.26 16.62 14.58
N VAL A 47 -2.49 15.99 13.69
CA VAL A 47 -2.22 16.55 12.36
C VAL A 47 -3.51 16.60 11.54
N ASP A 48 -3.89 17.81 11.14
CA ASP A 48 -4.85 18.01 10.07
C ASP A 48 -4.13 17.83 8.73
N VAL A 49 -4.39 16.68 8.10
CA VAL A 49 -3.76 16.29 6.82
C VAL A 49 -4.18 17.23 5.68
N VAL A 50 -5.35 17.85 5.75
CA VAL A 50 -5.83 18.80 4.73
C VAL A 50 -5.08 20.12 4.85
N ALA A 51 -4.96 20.65 6.07
CA ALA A 51 -4.16 21.84 6.32
C ALA A 51 -2.69 21.61 5.93
N LEU A 52 -2.12 20.47 6.33
CA LEU A 52 -0.74 20.11 5.97
C LEU A 52 -0.55 20.01 4.44
N ALA A 53 -1.50 19.40 3.72
CA ALA A 53 -1.42 19.33 2.26
C ALA A 53 -1.48 20.73 1.59
N CYS A 54 -2.29 21.64 2.15
CA CYS A 54 -2.34 23.03 1.71
C CYS A 54 -1.03 23.76 1.96
N ASP A 55 -0.41 23.56 3.14
CA ASP A 55 0.86 24.18 3.50
C ASP A 55 2.01 23.70 2.59
N VAL A 56 2.06 22.39 2.30
CA VAL A 56 3.10 21.80 1.45
C VAL A 56 2.98 22.22 -0.01
N PHE A 57 1.76 22.41 -0.53
CA PHE A 57 1.51 22.69 -1.94
C PHE A 57 0.92 24.09 -2.22
N ASN A 58 1.05 25.04 -1.28
CA ASN A 58 0.51 26.40 -1.40
C ASN A 58 -0.95 26.44 -1.91
N HIS A 59 -1.83 25.60 -1.33
CA HIS A 59 -3.26 25.46 -1.62
C HIS A 59 -3.67 24.77 -2.95
N THR A 60 -2.75 24.26 -3.77
CA THR A 60 -3.11 23.53 -5.00
C THR A 60 -2.20 22.34 -5.26
N GLY A 61 -2.76 21.13 -5.27
CA GLY A 61 -2.04 19.92 -5.68
C GLY A 61 -2.76 18.66 -5.26
N CYS A 62 -2.77 18.38 -3.95
CA CYS A 62 -3.33 17.14 -3.40
C CYS A 62 -4.43 17.35 -2.34
N ALA A 63 -4.95 18.57 -2.15
CA ALA A 63 -5.97 18.88 -1.14
C ALA A 63 -7.22 17.99 -1.25
N ALA A 64 -7.69 17.68 -2.47
CA ALA A 64 -8.83 16.78 -2.67
C ALA A 64 -8.53 15.32 -2.24
N ALA A 65 -7.30 14.86 -2.41
CA ALA A 65 -6.88 13.56 -1.91
C ALA A 65 -6.78 13.57 -0.37
N ALA A 66 -6.18 14.62 0.20
CA ALA A 66 -6.12 14.81 1.65
C ALA A 66 -7.52 14.87 2.30
N GLN A 67 -8.48 15.55 1.67
CA GLN A 67 -9.86 15.61 2.12
C GLN A 67 -10.50 14.22 2.18
N ARG A 68 -10.35 13.42 1.12
CA ARG A 68 -10.84 12.03 1.10
C ARG A 68 -10.18 11.17 2.18
N ILE A 69 -8.88 11.35 2.43
CA ILE A 69 -8.16 10.66 3.50
C ILE A 69 -8.68 11.09 4.88
N ALA A 70 -8.99 12.37 5.08
CA ALA A 70 -9.55 12.86 6.33
C ALA A 70 -10.95 12.27 6.58
N GLU A 71 -11.80 12.21 5.55
CA GLU A 71 -13.19 11.73 5.65
C GLU A 71 -13.31 10.20 5.81
N ARG A 72 -12.52 9.44 5.05
CA ARG A 72 -12.67 7.99 4.92
C ARG A 72 -11.58 7.20 5.63
N GLY A 73 -10.47 7.85 5.96
CA GLY A 73 -9.26 7.21 6.47
C GLY A 73 -9.29 6.91 7.96
N SER A 74 -8.57 5.87 8.33
CA SER A 74 -8.23 5.58 9.73
C SER A 74 -7.14 6.55 10.25
N PRO A 75 -6.86 6.58 11.56
CA PRO A 75 -5.69 7.30 12.07
C PRO A 75 -4.37 6.88 11.37
N ALA A 76 -4.21 5.59 11.06
CA ALA A 76 -3.06 5.10 10.31
C ALA A 76 -3.02 5.67 8.88
N SER A 77 -4.17 5.76 8.20
CA SER A 77 -4.25 6.37 6.86
C SER A 77 -3.82 7.83 6.87
N ARG A 78 -4.25 8.61 7.87
CA ARG A 78 -3.84 10.00 8.05
C ARG A 78 -2.34 10.13 8.30
N ARG A 79 -1.78 9.28 9.17
CA ARG A 79 -0.33 9.26 9.44
C ARG A 79 0.48 8.86 8.20
N GLY A 80 0.01 7.86 7.44
CA GLY A 80 0.65 7.46 6.18
C GLY A 80 0.66 8.59 5.14
N ALA A 81 -0.44 9.34 5.04
CA ALA A 81 -0.52 10.53 4.19
C ALA A 81 0.43 11.64 4.65
N ALA A 82 0.52 11.90 5.96
CA ALA A 82 1.44 12.88 6.51
C ALA A 82 2.91 12.52 6.22
N ILE A 83 3.30 11.25 6.33
CA ILE A 83 4.65 10.80 5.91
C ILE A 83 4.87 11.06 4.40
N GLY A 84 3.86 10.82 3.56
CA GLY A 84 3.95 11.16 2.14
C GLY A 84 4.10 12.65 1.88
N LEU A 85 3.37 13.51 2.61
CA LEU A 85 3.49 14.97 2.53
C LEU A 85 4.87 15.46 3.00
N TRP A 86 5.44 14.79 4.01
CA TRP A 86 6.82 15.04 4.42
C TRP A 86 7.82 14.80 3.29
N LEU A 87 7.65 13.76 2.46
CA LEU A 87 8.55 13.52 1.34
C LEU A 87 8.64 14.73 0.40
N PHE A 88 7.51 15.33 0.05
CA PHE A 88 7.47 16.56 -0.75
C PHE A 88 8.06 17.75 0.01
N ALA A 89 7.58 18.02 1.24
CA ALA A 89 8.08 19.15 2.05
C ALA A 89 9.59 19.09 2.30
N SER A 90 10.12 17.89 2.44
CA SER A 90 11.54 17.67 2.74
C SER A 90 12.44 18.11 1.57
N ALA A 91 11.94 18.13 0.33
CA ALA A 91 12.70 18.60 -0.82
C ALA A 91 13.13 20.07 -0.64
N ASP A 92 12.27 20.90 -0.06
CA ASP A 92 12.57 22.31 0.22
C ASP A 92 13.35 22.49 1.55
N LEU A 93 13.05 21.66 2.56
CA LEU A 93 13.59 21.83 3.91
C LEU A 93 14.98 21.23 4.13
N ILE A 94 15.29 20.12 3.46
CA ILE A 94 16.58 19.42 3.58
C ILE A 94 17.38 19.56 2.29
N GLY A 95 16.70 19.70 1.15
CA GLY A 95 17.30 19.78 -0.18
C GLY A 95 16.64 18.79 -1.15
N PRO A 96 16.78 19.03 -2.47
CA PRO A 96 16.09 18.27 -3.49
C PRO A 96 16.58 16.81 -3.54
N PHE A 97 15.72 15.93 -4.03
CA PHE A 97 16.11 14.57 -4.40
C PHE A 97 17.01 14.57 -5.64
N ALA A 98 17.83 13.52 -5.80
CA ALA A 98 18.69 13.35 -6.98
C ALA A 98 17.90 13.37 -8.30
N ALA A 99 16.68 12.83 -8.29
CA ALA A 99 15.66 13.07 -9.31
C ALA A 99 14.40 13.63 -8.65
N PRO A 100 13.80 14.69 -9.20
CA PRO A 100 12.66 15.38 -8.57
C PRO A 100 11.42 14.48 -8.53
N LEU A 101 10.62 14.66 -7.48
CA LEU A 101 9.29 14.08 -7.37
C LEU A 101 8.33 14.76 -8.37
N ASP A 102 7.28 14.05 -8.81
CA ASP A 102 6.25 14.62 -9.69
C ASP A 102 5.04 15.09 -8.86
N ASP A 103 4.94 16.40 -8.64
CA ASP A 103 3.84 17.03 -7.89
C ASP A 103 2.46 16.70 -8.49
N ARG A 104 2.38 16.49 -9.82
CA ARG A 104 1.12 16.12 -10.49
C ARG A 104 0.64 14.73 -10.09
N LYS A 105 1.54 13.90 -9.55
CA LYS A 105 1.27 12.54 -9.05
C LYS A 105 1.27 12.48 -7.51
N ALA A 106 1.34 13.63 -6.83
CA ALA A 106 1.29 13.68 -5.37
C ALA A 106 -0.02 13.06 -4.83
N ALA A 107 -1.16 13.39 -5.44
CA ALA A 107 -2.45 12.86 -5.01
C ALA A 107 -2.51 11.31 -5.01
N THR A 108 -2.06 10.67 -6.10
CA THR A 108 -2.06 9.20 -6.22
C THR A 108 -1.05 8.55 -5.27
N ALA A 109 0.12 9.16 -5.10
CA ALA A 109 1.13 8.67 -4.16
C ALA A 109 0.64 8.72 -2.69
N LEU A 110 -0.04 9.82 -2.30
CA LEU A 110 -0.63 9.95 -0.96
C LEU A 110 -1.73 8.93 -0.71
N LEU A 111 -2.64 8.74 -1.68
CA LEU A 111 -3.71 7.74 -1.57
C LEU A 111 -3.15 6.33 -1.44
N ALA A 112 -2.07 6.01 -2.17
CA ALA A 112 -1.42 4.72 -2.07
C ALA A 112 -0.84 4.49 -0.66
N LEU A 113 -0.10 5.46 -0.10
CA LEU A 113 0.38 5.31 1.28
C LEU A 113 -0.78 5.19 2.28
N ALA A 114 -1.80 6.04 2.15
CA ALA A 114 -2.89 6.15 3.11
C ALA A 114 -3.90 4.98 3.09
N PHE A 115 -4.27 4.51 1.89
CA PHE A 115 -5.34 3.51 1.72
C PHE A 115 -4.83 2.14 1.28
N ARG A 116 -3.62 2.04 0.70
CA ARG A 116 -3.06 0.75 0.27
C ARG A 116 -2.12 0.14 1.32
N VAL A 117 -1.18 0.92 1.82
CA VAL A 117 -0.12 0.42 2.73
C VAL A 117 -0.54 0.55 4.19
N ALA A 118 -0.94 1.74 4.63
CA ALA A 118 -1.22 2.02 6.04
C ALA A 118 -2.29 1.13 6.69
N PRO A 119 -3.32 0.63 5.97
CA PRO A 119 -4.28 -0.30 6.56
C PRO A 119 -3.70 -1.69 6.89
N LEU A 120 -2.58 -2.07 6.26
CA LEU A 120 -1.95 -3.38 6.43
C LEU A 120 -0.66 -3.30 7.26
N VAL A 121 0.04 -2.17 7.17
CA VAL A 121 1.34 -1.94 7.82
C VAL A 121 1.29 -0.61 8.55
N ASP A 122 1.34 -0.67 9.89
CA ASP A 122 1.36 0.54 10.72
C ASP A 122 2.48 1.50 10.27
N PRO A 123 2.18 2.79 10.03
CA PRO A 123 3.17 3.75 9.54
C PRO A 123 4.38 3.96 10.47
N GLY A 124 4.26 3.67 11.77
CA GLY A 124 5.41 3.67 12.69
C GLY A 124 6.44 2.60 12.36
N ARG A 125 6.02 1.49 11.73
CA ARG A 125 6.95 0.47 11.21
C ARG A 125 7.71 0.96 9.99
N TRP A 126 7.18 1.88 9.19
CA TRP A 126 7.93 2.45 8.06
C TRP A 126 9.15 3.26 8.56
N LEU A 127 9.12 3.72 9.82
CA LEU A 127 10.20 4.46 10.45
C LEU A 127 11.24 3.55 11.13
N SER A 128 10.89 2.31 11.49
CA SER A 128 11.73 1.45 12.33
C SER A 128 12.16 0.15 11.66
N ASP A 129 11.39 -0.33 10.68
CA ASP A 129 11.57 -1.61 10.02
C ASP A 129 11.95 -1.39 8.55
N ALA A 130 13.16 -1.83 8.16
CA ALA A 130 13.71 -1.61 6.83
C ALA A 130 12.85 -2.24 5.72
N ASP A 131 12.27 -3.42 5.96
CA ASP A 131 11.43 -4.10 4.96
C ASP A 131 10.10 -3.37 4.76
N ARG A 132 9.52 -2.84 5.83
CA ARG A 132 8.27 -2.05 5.76
C ARG A 132 8.48 -0.68 5.17
N ARG A 133 9.66 -0.10 5.40
CA ARG A 133 10.07 1.13 4.76
C ARG A 133 10.27 0.93 3.26
N ASP A 134 10.96 -0.14 2.85
CA ASP A 134 11.15 -0.49 1.43
C ASP A 134 9.80 -0.65 0.71
N GLU A 135 8.84 -1.34 1.34
CA GLU A 135 7.46 -1.44 0.83
C GLU A 135 6.78 -0.07 0.64
N ALA A 136 6.87 0.81 1.65
CA ALA A 136 6.29 2.16 1.57
C ALA A 136 6.97 3.02 0.49
N VAL A 137 8.31 2.99 0.41
CA VAL A 137 9.10 3.72 -0.59
C VAL A 137 8.73 3.28 -2.00
N ARG A 138 8.75 1.97 -2.27
CA ARG A 138 8.45 1.43 -3.61
C ARG A 138 7.02 1.72 -4.01
N THR A 139 6.08 1.63 -3.08
CA THR A 139 4.68 2.03 -3.31
C THR A 139 4.58 3.52 -3.64
N PHE A 140 5.23 4.37 -2.85
CA PHE A 140 5.24 5.81 -3.10
C PHE A 140 5.81 6.15 -4.48
N LEU A 141 6.98 5.61 -4.82
CA LEU A 141 7.65 5.86 -6.10
C LEU A 141 6.81 5.40 -7.29
N LEU A 142 6.26 4.18 -7.23
CA LEU A 142 5.35 3.66 -8.26
C LEU A 142 4.20 4.64 -8.49
N TRP A 143 3.48 5.02 -7.44
CA TRP A 143 2.30 5.87 -7.55
C TRP A 143 2.61 7.36 -7.75
N ASN A 144 3.87 7.77 -7.57
CA ASN A 144 4.39 9.05 -8.04
C ASN A 144 4.84 9.01 -9.52
N GLY A 145 4.81 7.84 -10.16
CA GLY A 145 5.17 7.66 -11.57
C GLY A 145 6.67 7.51 -11.81
N LEU A 146 7.41 7.03 -10.81
CA LEU A 146 8.87 6.99 -10.80
C LEU A 146 9.42 5.56 -10.70
N LEU A 147 10.41 5.28 -11.54
CA LEU A 147 11.24 4.08 -11.53
C LEU A 147 12.47 4.35 -10.63
N PRO A 148 12.75 3.50 -9.62
CA PRO A 148 13.90 3.71 -8.75
C PRO A 148 15.23 3.78 -9.54
N HIS A 149 16.13 4.66 -9.11
CA HIS A 149 17.44 4.79 -9.75
C HIS A 149 18.22 3.48 -9.75
N GLY A 150 18.75 3.10 -10.91
CA GLY A 150 19.57 1.89 -11.07
C GLY A 150 18.78 0.60 -11.28
N GLU A 151 17.44 0.66 -11.25
CA GLU A 151 16.57 -0.49 -11.55
C GLU A 151 15.96 -0.33 -12.95
N ASP A 152 15.80 -1.44 -13.68
CA ASP A 152 14.92 -1.49 -14.84
C ASP A 152 13.47 -1.81 -14.42
N THR A 153 12.51 -1.65 -15.34
CA THR A 153 11.09 -1.87 -15.04
C THR A 153 10.78 -3.29 -14.58
N GLY A 154 11.50 -4.29 -15.10
CA GLY A 154 11.31 -5.69 -14.71
C GLY A 154 11.77 -5.92 -13.28
N GLN A 155 12.98 -5.48 -12.96
CA GLN A 155 13.56 -5.55 -11.62
C GLN A 155 12.71 -4.81 -10.59
N ALA A 156 12.34 -3.56 -10.88
CA ALA A 156 11.53 -2.74 -9.97
C ALA A 156 10.17 -3.39 -9.68
N ARG A 157 9.54 -3.97 -10.69
CA ARG A 157 8.28 -4.70 -10.54
C ARG A 157 8.45 -5.96 -9.69
N SER A 158 9.46 -6.78 -9.96
CA SER A 158 9.72 -7.98 -9.15
C SER A 158 9.97 -7.65 -7.68
N LEU A 159 10.75 -6.60 -7.40
CA LEU A 159 11.02 -6.16 -6.03
C LEU A 159 9.78 -5.56 -5.35
N PHE A 160 8.98 -4.77 -6.08
CA PHE A 160 7.70 -4.28 -5.60
C PHE A 160 6.75 -5.43 -5.23
N GLU A 161 6.59 -6.42 -6.11
CA GLU A 161 5.72 -7.58 -5.90
C GLU A 161 6.19 -8.43 -4.70
N MET A 162 7.50 -8.59 -4.51
CA MET A 162 8.07 -9.31 -3.37
C MET A 162 7.75 -8.65 -2.01
N ARG A 163 7.65 -7.31 -1.99
CA ARG A 163 7.40 -6.52 -0.77
C ARG A 163 5.93 -6.25 -0.50
N ASP A 164 5.08 -6.37 -1.51
CA ASP A 164 3.70 -5.94 -1.45
C ASP A 164 2.83 -6.76 -0.48
N SER A 165 2.44 -6.14 0.64
CA SER A 165 1.55 -6.77 1.62
C SER A 165 0.16 -7.02 1.05
N VAL A 166 -0.34 -6.23 0.08
CA VAL A 166 -1.65 -6.48 -0.53
C VAL A 166 -1.66 -7.83 -1.24
N ARG A 167 -0.64 -8.11 -2.06
CA ARG A 167 -0.46 -9.40 -2.74
C ARG A 167 -0.25 -10.54 -1.74
N ARG A 168 0.57 -10.33 -0.70
CA ARG A 168 0.83 -11.34 0.34
C ARG A 168 -0.45 -11.76 1.08
N GLU A 169 -1.22 -10.80 1.55
CA GLU A 169 -2.49 -11.06 2.24
C GLU A 169 -3.53 -11.68 1.31
N GLY A 170 -3.59 -11.24 0.04
CA GLY A 170 -4.46 -11.86 -0.97
C GLY A 170 -4.13 -13.34 -1.21
N ALA A 171 -2.84 -13.67 -1.32
CA ALA A 171 -2.40 -15.06 -1.48
C ALA A 171 -2.74 -15.93 -0.25
N LEU A 172 -2.58 -15.38 0.97
CA LEU A 172 -2.97 -16.08 2.20
C LEU A 172 -4.49 -16.32 2.27
N ALA A 173 -5.30 -15.32 1.93
CA ALA A 173 -6.75 -15.45 1.89
C ALA A 173 -7.21 -16.51 0.87
N GLN A 174 -6.58 -16.54 -0.33
CA GLN A 174 -6.87 -17.55 -1.33
C GLN A 174 -6.48 -18.96 -0.85
N ALA A 175 -5.31 -19.11 -0.25
CA ALA A 175 -4.84 -20.41 0.27
C ALA A 175 -5.78 -20.96 1.37
N LEU A 176 -6.32 -20.07 2.22
CA LEU A 176 -7.30 -20.45 3.23
C LEU A 176 -8.61 -20.93 2.59
N ALA A 177 -9.15 -20.18 1.62
CA ALA A 177 -10.36 -20.57 0.90
C ALA A 177 -10.21 -21.92 0.18
N ASP A 178 -9.06 -22.16 -0.46
CA ASP A 178 -8.75 -23.43 -1.12
C ASP A 178 -8.64 -24.60 -0.12
N HIS A 179 -8.11 -24.34 1.07
CA HIS A 179 -8.06 -25.34 2.13
C HIS A 179 -9.47 -25.69 2.65
N GLU A 180 -10.29 -24.68 2.94
CA GLU A 180 -11.68 -24.88 3.39
C GLU A 180 -12.50 -25.64 2.36
N HIS A 181 -12.36 -25.29 1.07
CA HIS A 181 -13.04 -25.99 -0.02
C HIS A 181 -12.65 -27.47 -0.08
N ARG A 182 -11.35 -27.78 -0.01
CA ARG A 182 -10.86 -29.17 0.01
C ARG A 182 -11.41 -29.95 1.20
N MET A 183 -11.46 -29.35 2.38
CA MET A 183 -12.01 -30.01 3.58
C MET A 183 -13.52 -30.26 3.45
N ALA A 184 -14.28 -29.34 2.86
CA ALA A 184 -15.70 -29.51 2.59
C ALA A 184 -15.97 -30.66 1.61
N VAL A 185 -15.15 -30.78 0.54
CA VAL A 185 -15.24 -31.88 -0.41
C VAL A 185 -14.93 -33.23 0.26
N GLN A 186 -13.87 -33.30 1.07
CA GLN A 186 -13.51 -34.53 1.81
C GLN A 186 -14.63 -34.98 2.75
N ARG A 187 -15.27 -34.05 3.47
CA ARG A 187 -16.43 -34.36 4.34
C ARG A 187 -17.59 -34.94 3.53
N ARG A 188 -17.96 -34.30 2.41
CA ARG A 188 -19.04 -34.79 1.53
C ARG A 188 -18.76 -36.19 1.00
N LEU A 189 -17.51 -36.48 0.61
CA LEU A 189 -17.11 -37.81 0.15
C LEU A 189 -17.15 -38.86 1.27
N ALA A 190 -16.74 -38.50 2.49
CA ALA A 190 -16.84 -39.39 3.65
C ALA A 190 -18.30 -39.71 4.01
N ASP A 191 -19.16 -38.69 4.03
CA ASP A 191 -20.60 -38.85 4.30
C ASP A 191 -21.28 -39.72 3.25
N ALA A 192 -20.93 -39.54 1.96
CA ALA A 192 -21.44 -40.37 0.87
C ALA A 192 -21.04 -41.84 1.04
N LYS A 193 -19.76 -42.11 1.33
CA LYS A 193 -19.26 -43.46 1.59
C LYS A 193 -19.93 -44.11 2.80
N ALA A 194 -20.15 -43.36 3.88
CA ALA A 194 -20.83 -43.85 5.06
C ALA A 194 -22.29 -44.24 4.78
N LYS A 195 -23.00 -43.43 3.98
CA LYS A 195 -24.37 -43.74 3.53
C LYS A 195 -24.43 -44.97 2.63
N GLU A 196 -23.50 -45.13 1.70
CA GLU A 196 -23.42 -46.31 0.83
C GLU A 196 -23.13 -47.59 1.62
N ALA A 197 -22.22 -47.53 2.61
CA ALA A 197 -21.92 -48.66 3.48
C ALA A 197 -23.13 -49.06 4.34
N ALA A 198 -23.84 -48.09 4.92
CA ALA A 198 -25.06 -48.34 5.70
C ALA A 198 -26.20 -48.93 4.83
N ALA A 199 -26.35 -48.46 3.59
CA ALA A 199 -27.36 -48.98 2.66
C ALA A 199 -27.09 -50.44 2.25
N ARG A 200 -25.82 -50.83 2.08
CA ARG A 200 -25.45 -52.23 1.75
C ARG A 200 -25.70 -53.20 2.91
N TYR A 201 -25.43 -52.77 4.14
CA TYR A 201 -25.60 -53.63 5.32
C TYR A 201 -27.07 -53.91 5.68
N ASN A 202 -27.98 -53.03 5.26
CA ASN A 202 -29.41 -53.15 5.53
C ASN A 202 -30.18 -53.94 4.45
N SER A 203 -29.46 -54.45 3.44
CA SER A 203 -30.02 -55.18 2.29
C SER A 203 -29.63 -56.67 2.24
N GLU A 204 -28.95 -57.17 3.29
CA GLU A 204 -28.74 -58.61 3.58
C GLU A 204 -29.70 -59.07 4.70
#